data_AF-A0A820AJJ7-F1
#
_entry.id   AF-A0A820AJJ7-F1
#
_cell.length_a   1.000
_cell.length_b   1.000
_cell.length_c   1.000
_cell.angle_alpha   90.00
_cell.angle_beta   90.00
_cell.angle_gamma   90.00
#
_symmetry.space_group_name_H-M   'P 1'
#
loop_
_entity.id
_entity.type
_entity.pdbx_description
1 polymer ?
#
loop_
_entity_poly.entity_id
_entity_poly.type
_entity_poly.pdbx_seq_one_letter_code
_entity_poly.pdbx_strand_id
1 'polypeptide(L)'
;MDVMTNGRSIKLGSKAAGQLRTRYRNGFDQEIFMSSNRTYLVRIDLHAIGHTFLPQHRIRLAVMSSFFPWISVNPNTGASIASDIQSPIIANQTIYHAPHQKSRIRMMLIDDPKFDG
;
A
#
# COMPACT_ATOMS: atom_id res chain seq x y z
N MET A 1 -9.80 -2.34 -3.11
CA MET A 1 -11.08 -2.23 -2.39
C MET A 1 -12.20 -2.45 -3.38
N ASP A 2 -13.30 -3.04 -2.92
CA ASP A 2 -14.53 -3.17 -3.68
C ASP A 2 -15.51 -2.05 -3.30
N VAL A 3 -15.83 -1.18 -4.27
CA VAL A 3 -16.82 -0.12 -4.10
C VAL A 3 -18.16 -0.60 -4.66
N MET A 4 -19.10 -0.81 -3.76
CA MET A 4 -20.46 -1.27 -4.07
C MET A 4 -21.31 -0.12 -4.64
N THR A 5 -22.44 -0.45 -5.27
CA THR A 5 -23.36 0.52 -5.90
C THR A 5 -23.97 1.51 -4.92
N ASN A 6 -24.12 1.13 -3.63
CA ASN A 6 -24.56 2.03 -2.56
C ASN A 6 -23.44 2.92 -1.98
N GLY A 7 -22.24 2.91 -2.59
CA GLY A 7 -21.10 3.72 -2.17
C GLY A 7 -20.25 3.11 -1.05
N ARG A 8 -20.66 1.99 -0.44
CA ARG A 8 -19.82 1.28 0.54
C ARG A 8 -18.53 0.82 -0.11
N SER A 9 -17.42 1.03 0.59
CA SER A 9 -16.09 0.66 0.11
C SER A 9 -15.45 -0.34 1.06
N ILE A 10 -15.34 -1.59 0.61
CA ILE A 10 -14.87 -2.71 1.42
C ILE A 10 -13.38 -2.95 1.15
N LYS A 11 -12.58 -2.94 2.22
CA LYS A 11 -11.17 -3.36 2.16
C LYS A 11 -11.13 -4.86 1.86
N LEU A 12 -10.32 -5.22 0.87
CA LEU A 12 -10.03 -6.61 0.53
C LEU A 12 -8.69 -7.01 1.16
N GLY A 13 -8.50 -8.30 1.41
CA GLY A 13 -7.26 -8.86 1.97
C GLY A 13 -7.07 -8.64 3.47
N SER A 14 -6.06 -9.33 4.02
CA SER A 14 -5.78 -9.34 5.46
C SER A 14 -5.33 -7.97 5.96
N LYS A 15 -5.39 -7.75 7.29
CA LYS A 15 -4.87 -6.50 7.90
C LYS A 15 -3.38 -6.30 7.67
N ALA A 16 -2.63 -7.39 7.45
CA ALA A 16 -1.18 -7.36 7.24
C ALA A 16 -0.76 -7.07 5.79
N ALA A 17 -1.69 -7.17 4.84
CA ALA A 17 -1.43 -6.90 3.43
C ALA A 17 -1.33 -5.40 3.14
N GLY A 18 -0.47 -5.02 2.19
CA GLY A 18 -0.41 -3.67 1.64
C GLY A 18 0.34 -2.65 2.50
N GLN A 19 1.23 -3.11 3.37
CA GLN A 19 2.00 -2.26 4.28
C GLN A 19 3.49 -2.57 4.17
N LEU A 20 4.31 -1.53 4.22
CA LEU A 20 5.77 -1.63 4.15
C LEU A 20 6.41 -0.42 4.80
N ARG A 21 7.35 -0.62 5.73
CA ARG A 21 8.26 0.46 6.12
C ARG A 21 9.34 0.57 5.05
N THR A 22 9.52 1.78 4.53
CA THR A 22 10.40 2.03 3.38
C THR A 22 11.88 1.75 3.65
N ARG A 23 12.30 1.65 4.92
CA ARG A 23 13.64 1.16 5.29
C ARG A 23 13.89 -0.30 4.90
N TYR A 24 12.83 -1.09 4.71
CA TYR A 24 12.87 -2.50 4.29
C TYR A 24 12.44 -2.68 2.82
N ARG A 25 12.51 -1.63 2.00
CA ARG A 25 12.02 -1.67 0.60
C ARG A 25 12.76 -2.69 -0.30
N ASN A 26 13.94 -3.14 0.11
CA ASN A 26 14.77 -4.09 -0.62
C ASN A 26 14.84 -5.46 0.09
N GLY A 27 13.99 -5.72 1.07
CA GLY A 27 14.05 -6.90 1.92
C GLY A 27 14.27 -6.54 3.40
N PHE A 28 14.25 -7.56 4.25
CA PHE A 28 14.37 -7.42 5.71
C PHE A 28 15.78 -7.68 6.24
N ASP A 29 16.71 -8.12 5.37
CA ASP A 29 18.09 -8.44 5.75
C ASP A 29 18.88 -7.20 6.17
N GLN A 30 18.52 -6.03 5.64
CA GLN A 30 19.18 -4.76 5.94
C GLN A 30 18.21 -3.58 5.89
N GLU A 31 18.38 -2.63 6.81
CA GLU A 31 17.76 -1.32 6.71
C GLU A 31 18.51 -0.44 5.70
N ILE A 32 17.79 0.14 4.74
CA ILE A 32 18.33 1.12 3.80
C ILE A 32 17.48 2.38 3.86
N PHE A 33 18.07 3.53 4.17
CA PHE A 33 17.32 4.78 4.28
C PHE A 33 17.02 5.42 2.91
N MET A 34 16.09 6.37 2.91
CA MET A 34 15.74 7.20 1.76
C MET A 34 16.22 8.63 1.99
N SER A 35 16.72 9.26 0.94
CA SER A 35 17.05 10.68 0.94
C SER A 35 15.81 11.50 0.58
N SER A 36 15.65 12.66 1.20
CA SER A 36 14.59 13.61 0.86
C SER A 36 14.67 14.01 -0.63
N ASN A 37 13.53 14.31 -1.23
CA ASN A 37 13.40 14.74 -2.63
C ASN A 37 13.95 13.79 -3.71
N ARG A 38 14.24 12.53 -3.35
CA ARG A 38 14.62 11.49 -4.31
C ARG A 38 13.45 10.54 -4.53
N THR A 39 13.17 10.21 -5.79
CA THR A 39 12.16 9.22 -6.16
C THR A 39 12.71 7.81 -6.01
N TYR A 40 11.90 6.91 -5.47
CA TYR A 40 12.24 5.49 -5.32
C TYR A 40 11.10 4.61 -5.85
N LEU A 41 11.46 3.48 -6.47
CA LEU A 41 10.50 2.40 -6.69
C LEU A 41 10.32 1.65 -5.38
N VAL A 42 9.06 1.54 -4.93
CA VAL A 42 8.68 0.75 -3.76
C VAL A 42 7.74 -0.36 -4.23
N ARG A 43 8.07 -1.60 -3.89
CA ARG A 43 7.20 -2.76 -4.15
C ARG A 43 6.49 -3.13 -2.86
N ILE A 44 5.17 -3.02 -2.86
CA ILE A 44 4.32 -3.35 -1.71
C ILE A 44 3.57 -4.63 -2.06
N ASP A 45 3.72 -5.64 -1.21
CA ASP A 45 2.97 -6.88 -1.35
C ASP A 45 1.54 -6.69 -0.80
N LEU A 46 0.54 -7.02 -1.62
CA LEU A 46 -0.88 -6.99 -1.26
C LEU A 46 -1.39 -8.34 -0.75
N HIS A 47 -0.53 -9.37 -0.76
CA HIS A 47 -0.87 -10.78 -0.59
C HIS A 47 -1.93 -11.26 -1.59
N ALA A 48 -2.06 -12.59 -1.74
CA ALA A 48 -3.05 -13.17 -2.65
C ALA A 48 -4.46 -13.11 -2.03
N ILE A 49 -5.45 -12.79 -2.88
CA ILE A 49 -6.88 -12.94 -2.59
C ILE A 49 -7.59 -13.46 -3.84
N GLY A 50 -8.67 -14.23 -3.65
CA GLY A 50 -9.67 -14.46 -4.68
C GLY A 50 -10.88 -13.56 -4.40
N HIS A 51 -11.29 -12.75 -5.37
CA HIS A 51 -12.46 -11.87 -5.24
C HIS A 51 -13.08 -11.60 -6.60
N THR A 52 -14.40 -11.65 -6.68
CA THR A 52 -15.17 -11.26 -7.86
C THR A 52 -15.75 -9.86 -7.64
N PHE A 53 -15.40 -8.92 -8.52
CA PHE A 53 -16.05 -7.61 -8.55
C PHE A 53 -17.33 -7.74 -9.36
N LEU A 54 -18.48 -7.60 -8.71
CA LEU A 54 -19.78 -7.72 -9.37
C LEU A 54 -20.01 -6.59 -10.40
N PRO A 55 -20.95 -6.78 -11.35
CA PRO A 55 -21.33 -5.72 -12.26
C PRO A 55 -21.62 -4.40 -11.52
N GLN A 56 -21.17 -3.29 -12.11
CA GLN A 56 -21.29 -1.92 -11.57
C GLN A 56 -20.49 -1.61 -10.29
N HIS A 57 -19.83 -2.61 -9.68
CA HIS A 57 -18.84 -2.33 -8.65
C HIS A 57 -17.61 -1.65 -9.25
N ARG A 58 -16.83 -0.95 -8.42
CA ARG A 58 -15.59 -0.30 -8.85
C ARG A 58 -14.40 -0.74 -8.00
N ILE A 59 -13.26 -0.89 -8.65
CA ILE A 59 -11.98 -1.09 -7.97
C ILE A 59 -11.50 0.27 -7.44
N ARG A 60 -11.18 0.35 -6.15
CA ARG A 60 -10.54 1.50 -5.52
C ARG A 60 -9.21 1.12 -4.88
N LEU A 61 -8.19 1.95 -5.11
CA LEU A 61 -6.91 1.91 -4.41
C LEU A 61 -6.83 3.15 -3.50
N ALA A 62 -6.61 2.92 -2.20
CA ALA A 62 -6.32 3.99 -1.24
C ALA A 62 -4.86 3.85 -0.81
N VAL A 63 -4.10 4.94 -0.90
CA VAL A 63 -2.68 4.99 -0.50
C VAL A 63 -2.56 5.96 0.66
N MET A 64 -1.93 5.50 1.74
CA MET A 64 -1.70 6.28 2.95
C MET A 64 -0.36 5.87 3.55
N SER A 65 0.25 6.75 4.35
CA SER A 65 1.54 6.51 5.01
C SER A 65 1.40 6.11 6.49
N SER A 66 0.19 5.76 6.94
CA SER A 66 -0.08 5.35 8.31
C SER A 66 -1.28 4.39 8.37
N PHE A 67 -1.30 3.50 9.36
CA PHE A 67 -2.44 2.63 9.63
C PHE A 67 -2.56 2.33 11.13
N PHE A 68 -2.62 3.39 11.93
CA PHE A 68 -2.78 3.31 13.38
C PHE A 68 -4.19 2.82 13.75
N PRO A 69 -4.38 2.04 14.83
CA PRO A 69 -3.38 1.52 15.77
C PRO A 69 -2.73 0.21 15.32
N TRP A 70 -3.11 -0.33 14.17
CA TRP A 70 -2.67 -1.65 13.71
C TRP A 70 -1.17 -1.72 13.41
N ILE A 71 -0.61 -0.63 12.86
CA ILE A 71 0.81 -0.50 12.58
C ILE A 71 1.36 0.67 13.38
N SER A 72 2.44 0.41 14.14
CA SER A 72 3.08 1.49 14.90
C SER A 72 3.57 2.58 13.96
N VAL A 73 3.41 3.82 14.42
CA VAL A 73 3.74 5.03 13.66
C VAL A 73 5.17 4.93 13.12
N ASN A 74 5.37 5.41 11.89
CA ASN A 74 6.71 5.67 11.38
C ASN A 74 7.08 7.11 11.79
N PRO A 75 8.08 7.32 12.67
CA PRO A 75 8.44 8.66 13.14
C PRO A 75 9.01 9.56 12.05
N ASN A 76 9.40 9.00 10.90
CA ASN A 76 10.04 9.70 9.79
C ASN A 76 11.39 10.37 10.13
N THR A 77 12.03 9.98 11.23
CA THR A 77 13.35 10.45 11.69
C THR A 77 14.50 9.63 11.11
N GLY A 78 14.23 8.37 10.73
CA GLY A 78 15.25 7.39 10.40
C GLY A 78 15.82 6.63 11.60
N ALA A 79 15.53 7.05 12.84
CA ALA A 79 15.96 6.36 14.04
C ALA A 79 15.24 5.01 14.25
N SER A 80 15.67 4.23 15.24
CA SER A 80 15.08 2.92 15.57
C SER A 80 13.59 3.05 15.92
N ILE A 81 12.71 2.33 15.22
CA ILE A 81 11.26 2.38 15.49
C ILE A 81 10.90 1.99 16.93
N ALA A 82 11.62 1.04 17.52
CA ALA A 82 11.30 0.49 18.83
C ALA A 82 11.76 1.37 19.99
N SER A 83 12.75 2.23 19.76
CA SER A 83 13.45 2.97 20.82
C SER A 83 13.63 4.46 20.50
N ASP A 84 12.99 4.96 19.45
CA ASP A 84 13.04 6.39 19.12
C ASP A 84 12.32 7.18 20.22
N ILE A 85 13.04 8.11 20.82
CA ILE A 85 12.54 9.06 21.82
C ILE A 85 12.32 10.45 21.21
N GLN A 86 12.68 10.64 19.93
CA GLN A 86 12.50 11.90 19.24
C GLN A 86 11.05 12.09 18.83
N SER A 87 10.63 13.35 18.73
CA SER A 87 9.32 13.69 18.19
C SER A 87 9.22 13.28 16.72
N PRO A 88 8.10 12.68 16.28
CA PRO A 88 7.87 12.40 14.86
C PRO A 88 7.97 13.66 14.00
N ILE A 89 8.54 13.51 12.81
CA ILE A 89 8.67 14.58 11.83
C ILE A 89 7.55 14.45 10.78
N ILE A 90 6.97 15.57 10.38
CA ILE A 90 5.99 15.63 9.29
C ILE A 90 6.72 15.33 7.97
N ALA A 91 6.24 14.31 7.25
CA ALA A 91 6.77 13.95 5.93
C ALA A 91 5.74 14.24 4.84
N ASN A 92 6.11 15.06 3.86
CA ASN A 92 5.33 15.27 2.65
C ASN A 92 5.64 14.16 1.64
N GLN A 93 4.66 13.29 1.39
CA GLN A 93 4.80 12.14 0.50
C GLN A 93 4.17 12.45 -0.87
N THR A 94 4.82 12.01 -1.94
CA THR A 94 4.31 12.17 -3.32
C THR A 94 4.31 10.83 -4.04
N ILE A 95 3.16 10.46 -4.61
CA ILE A 95 3.03 9.27 -5.46
C ILE A 95 3.07 9.71 -6.91
N TYR A 96 4.11 9.30 -7.63
CA TYR A 96 4.27 9.62 -9.05
C TYR A 96 3.50 8.62 -9.92
N HIS A 97 2.58 9.11 -10.73
CA HIS A 97 1.86 8.33 -11.75
C HIS A 97 1.81 9.11 -13.06
N ALA A 98 2.83 8.90 -13.90
CA ALA A 98 3.00 9.56 -15.19
C ALA A 98 3.50 8.54 -16.24
N PRO A 99 3.47 8.86 -17.55
CA PRO A 99 3.90 7.94 -18.61
C PRO A 99 5.30 7.34 -18.41
N HIS A 100 6.24 8.09 -17.82
CA HIS A 100 7.59 7.61 -17.51
C HIS A 100 7.78 7.12 -16.05
N GLN A 101 6.75 7.29 -15.20
CA GLN A 101 6.75 6.90 -13.79
C GLN A 101 5.41 6.24 -13.44
N LYS A 102 5.18 5.05 -13.97
CA LYS A 102 3.88 4.34 -13.88
C LYS A 102 3.74 3.55 -12.57
N SER A 103 3.41 4.22 -11.47
CA SER A 103 2.88 3.54 -10.28
C SER A 103 1.64 2.75 -10.67
N ARG A 104 1.54 1.48 -10.26
CA ARG A 104 0.45 0.59 -10.68
C ARG A 104 0.19 -0.50 -9.67
N ILE A 105 -1.05 -0.98 -9.65
CA ILE A 105 -1.40 -2.27 -9.06
C ILE A 105 -1.25 -3.35 -10.14
N ARG A 106 -0.73 -4.52 -9.76
CA ARG A 106 -0.73 -5.72 -10.62
C ARG A 106 -1.78 -6.66 -10.09
N MET A 107 -2.69 -7.10 -10.97
CA MET A 107 -3.79 -8.00 -10.63
C MET A 107 -3.74 -9.18 -11.60
N MET A 108 -4.04 -10.37 -11.09
CA MET A 108 -4.30 -11.54 -11.92
C MET A 108 -5.79 -11.56 -12.23
N LEU A 109 -6.14 -11.43 -13.51
CA LEU A 109 -7.51 -11.62 -13.95
C LEU A 109 -7.68 -13.11 -14.25
N ILE A 110 -8.80 -13.66 -13.79
CA ILE A 110 -9.21 -15.04 -14.07
C ILE A 110 -10.52 -14.92 -14.83
N ASP A 111 -10.50 -15.31 -16.09
CA ASP A 111 -11.71 -15.46 -16.89
C ASP A 111 -12.26 -16.86 -16.61
N ASP A 112 -13.33 -16.95 -15.82
CA ASP A 112 -14.05 -18.21 -15.60
C ASP A 112 -15.46 -18.09 -16.19
N PRO A 113 -15.74 -18.77 -17.33
CA PRO A 113 -17.03 -18.71 -18.01
C PRO A 113 -18.19 -19.30 -17.20
N LYS A 114 -17.93 -19.90 -16.02
CA LYS A 114 -18.97 -20.39 -15.11
C LYS A 114 -19.46 -19.33 -14.11
N PHE A 115 -18.83 -18.15 -14.07
CA PHE A 115 -19.16 -17.05 -13.16
C PHE A 115 -19.81 -15.85 -13.85
N ASP A 116 -20.28 -16.02 -15.08
CA ASP A 116 -21.21 -15.10 -15.72
C ASP A 116 -22.54 -15.19 -14.96
N GLY A 117 -22.74 -14.23 -14.05
CA GLY A 117 -23.84 -14.21 -13.07
C GLY A 117 -25.25 -14.28 -13.68
#